data_AF-A0A139C9P7-F1
#
_entry.id   AF-A0A139C9P7-F1
#
_cell.length_a   1.000
_cell.length_b   1.000
_cell.length_c   1.000
_cell.angle_alpha   90.00
_cell.angle_beta   90.00
_cell.angle_gamma   90.00
#
_symmetry.space_group_name_H-M   'P 1'
#
loop_
_entity.id
_entity.type
_entity.pdbx_description
1 polymer ?
#
loop_
_entity_poly.entity_id
_entity_poly.type
_entity_poly.pdbx_seq_one_letter_code
_entity_poly.pdbx_strand_id
1 'polypeptide(L)'
;MTKEAIEVRGMKFTPDQARAVKTLDQNLTINAGAGSGKTRVLTERYLDILLTPQSQGGLMYKEDALDRIVAITFTKKAAAEMKDRIRERLTEYLANNLIDSKENQEERDWVFKLLDNLSKAKISTIHSFCSDIIRNNLFELGIKADFSIMEGLEEKELQDEAISTVLEEIINEPEDRLYKELEEVTYLYGKRKLFKMLKEMLDNREGIENFLAENKSKDLHKVINKTVYDQNLKGIGDYLNDQELNEVMKELEGFISKNESRGVKVIKGILNDYPELISALNLYRESGKQEAENELLNLHFKFLNYFYDFDKDKEVKIGRAMVAADWEGGNEVKKAAYRKFETIKKIVFDKVPTVNDKPLIISDERPAEILDILLRLHKQVAKRYETLKEREGYLDYLDLEKRVVSAFSNNYDLVERLRRQIDFIMVDEFQDTNQTQWDIIRPLVTQDNDYKQLEEGKLFIVGDPKQSIYGFRRADVRIFNEVTRQITDNNIDNEKLVKLRKNFRSNKEIIDFINYLFNDIFPKDDEETSDYDVKYQDLTFGRNNKYEAKVDRDPDSHIELLLTQYFNDDEYSSAEYEAELIANKIE
;
A
#
# COMPACT_ATOMS: atom_id res chain seq x y z
N MET A 1 18.08 -29.79 -17.78
CA MET A 1 18.16 -30.85 -16.75
C MET A 1 17.35 -30.38 -15.55
N THR A 2 16.17 -30.97 -15.32
CA THR A 2 15.33 -30.65 -14.16
C THR A 2 16.05 -31.08 -12.89
N LYS A 3 16.50 -30.12 -12.06
CA LYS A 3 16.94 -30.42 -10.70
C LYS A 3 15.83 -31.21 -10.00
N GLU A 4 16.15 -32.40 -9.51
CA GLU A 4 15.22 -33.36 -8.94
C GLU A 4 14.48 -32.77 -7.72
N ALA A 5 13.25 -33.25 -7.49
CA ALA A 5 12.49 -32.87 -6.32
C ALA A 5 13.18 -33.41 -5.06
N ILE A 6 13.34 -32.56 -4.05
CA ILE A 6 13.98 -32.90 -2.78
C ILE A 6 12.89 -33.30 -1.78
N GLU A 7 13.06 -34.43 -1.12
CA GLU A 7 12.15 -34.88 -0.07
C GLU A 7 12.55 -34.29 1.29
N VAL A 8 11.56 -33.72 1.98
CA VAL A 8 11.69 -33.18 3.34
C VAL A 8 10.52 -33.71 4.15
N ARG A 9 10.79 -34.61 5.10
CA ARG A 9 9.77 -35.16 6.04
C ARG A 9 8.51 -35.70 5.34
N GLY A 10 8.70 -36.48 4.26
CA GLY A 10 7.62 -37.07 3.45
C GLY A 10 7.02 -36.15 2.39
N MET A 11 7.50 -34.91 2.28
CA MET A 11 6.99 -33.90 1.34
C MET A 11 8.00 -33.63 0.22
N LYS A 12 7.53 -33.62 -1.04
CA LYS A 12 8.35 -33.25 -2.20
C LYS A 12 8.39 -31.75 -2.41
N PHE A 13 9.60 -31.20 -2.50
CA PHE A 13 9.90 -29.79 -2.70
C PHE A 13 10.79 -29.56 -3.91
N THR A 14 10.72 -28.35 -4.49
CA THR A 14 11.79 -27.90 -5.39
C THR A 14 13.08 -27.67 -4.59
N PRO A 15 14.25 -27.65 -5.25
CA PRO A 15 15.49 -27.32 -4.55
C PRO A 15 15.43 -26.00 -3.78
N ASP A 16 14.82 -24.97 -4.36
CA ASP A 16 14.68 -23.66 -3.71
C ASP A 16 13.73 -23.70 -2.51
N GLN A 17 12.59 -24.41 -2.63
CA GLN A 17 11.69 -24.60 -1.49
C GLN A 17 12.35 -25.40 -0.38
N ALA A 18 13.09 -26.47 -0.70
CA ALA A 18 13.77 -27.30 0.28
C ALA A 18 14.89 -26.52 1.00
N ARG A 19 15.62 -25.66 0.27
CA ARG A 19 16.60 -24.72 0.86
C ARG A 19 15.92 -23.76 1.83
N ALA A 20 14.79 -23.17 1.45
CA ALA A 20 14.02 -22.28 2.31
C ALA A 20 13.50 -22.98 3.58
N VAL A 21 13.22 -24.29 3.52
CA VAL A 21 12.82 -25.07 4.70
C VAL A 21 14.01 -25.40 5.60
N LYS A 22 15.11 -25.92 5.05
CA LYS A 22 16.21 -26.53 5.83
C LYS A 22 17.29 -25.58 6.34
N THR A 23 17.40 -24.37 5.80
CA THR A 23 18.49 -23.44 6.19
C THR A 23 18.07 -22.67 7.43
N LEU A 24 18.47 -23.13 8.62
CA LEU A 24 18.07 -22.53 9.91
C LEU A 24 19.13 -21.60 10.51
N ASP A 25 20.36 -21.69 10.05
CA ASP A 25 21.54 -20.98 10.54
C ASP A 25 21.79 -19.63 9.86
N GLN A 26 20.91 -19.24 8.92
CA GLN A 26 21.01 -17.99 8.17
C GLN A 26 19.69 -17.25 8.11
N ASN A 27 19.78 -15.92 8.05
CA ASN A 27 18.63 -15.09 7.73
C ASN A 27 18.25 -15.30 6.27
N LEU A 28 16.97 -15.51 5.99
CA LEU A 28 16.48 -15.73 4.63
C LEU A 28 15.36 -14.77 4.26
N THR A 29 15.39 -14.35 3.00
CA THR A 29 14.31 -13.62 2.34
C THR A 29 13.82 -14.44 1.15
N ILE A 30 12.52 -14.75 1.16
CA ILE A 30 11.88 -15.58 0.15
C ILE A 30 11.00 -14.68 -0.73
N ASN A 31 11.45 -14.43 -1.96
CA ASN A 31 10.62 -13.79 -2.98
C ASN A 31 9.85 -14.88 -3.72
N ALA A 32 8.55 -14.95 -3.47
CA ALA A 32 7.75 -16.09 -3.85
C ALA A 32 6.50 -15.69 -4.64
N GLY A 33 6.55 -15.95 -5.94
CA GLY A 33 5.47 -15.65 -6.87
C GLY A 33 4.14 -16.29 -6.47
N ALA A 34 3.04 -15.78 -7.02
CA ALA A 34 1.70 -16.34 -6.80
C ALA A 34 1.68 -17.85 -7.07
N GLY A 35 1.06 -18.63 -6.17
CA GLY A 35 0.94 -20.08 -6.32
C GLY A 35 2.24 -20.88 -6.18
N SER A 36 3.33 -20.27 -5.69
CA SER A 36 4.63 -20.93 -5.53
C SER A 36 4.77 -21.84 -4.31
N GLY A 37 3.75 -21.88 -3.43
CA GLY A 37 3.76 -22.67 -2.22
C GLY A 37 4.37 -21.98 -1.00
N LYS A 38 4.36 -20.64 -0.93
CA LYS A 38 4.75 -19.81 0.25
C LYS A 38 4.34 -20.45 1.58
N THR A 39 3.03 -20.67 1.72
CA THR A 39 2.42 -21.21 2.94
C THR A 39 2.91 -22.61 3.28
N ARG A 40 3.18 -23.45 2.27
CA ARG A 40 3.73 -24.79 2.45
C ARG A 40 5.17 -24.73 2.95
N VAL A 41 5.98 -23.84 2.39
CA VAL A 41 7.37 -23.60 2.85
C VAL A 41 7.39 -23.08 4.29
N LEU A 42 6.55 -22.09 4.63
CA LEU A 42 6.42 -21.56 5.99
C LEU A 42 6.03 -22.64 7.00
N THR A 43 5.02 -23.45 6.66
CA THR A 43 4.53 -24.54 7.52
C THR A 43 5.64 -25.58 7.75
N GLU A 44 6.27 -26.10 6.69
CA GLU A 44 7.31 -27.11 6.85
C GLU A 44 8.57 -26.55 7.51
N ARG A 45 8.94 -25.28 7.30
CA ARG A 45 10.05 -24.65 8.03
C ARG A 45 9.76 -24.59 9.52
N TYR A 46 8.54 -24.23 9.92
CA TYR A 46 8.15 -24.23 11.33
C TYR A 46 8.29 -25.63 11.96
N LEU A 47 7.86 -26.68 11.25
CA LEU A 47 8.07 -28.07 11.68
C LEU A 47 9.55 -28.42 11.71
N ASP A 48 10.33 -28.00 10.72
CA ASP A 48 11.75 -28.33 10.63
C ASP A 48 12.55 -27.70 11.77
N ILE A 49 12.19 -26.49 12.20
CA ILE A 49 12.74 -25.87 13.41
C ILE A 49 12.44 -26.76 14.64
N LEU A 50 11.18 -27.17 14.84
CA LEU A 50 10.78 -27.94 16.01
C LEU A 50 11.32 -29.37 16.06
N LEU A 51 11.65 -29.94 14.91
CA LEU A 51 12.01 -31.35 14.78
C LEU A 51 13.47 -31.54 14.33
N THR A 52 14.28 -30.48 14.32
CA THR A 52 15.73 -30.56 14.10
C THR A 52 16.45 -30.50 15.45
N PRO A 53 17.48 -31.33 15.70
CA PRO A 53 18.23 -31.29 16.95
C PRO A 53 18.85 -29.92 17.24
N GLN A 54 18.94 -29.55 18.51
CA GLN A 54 19.55 -28.28 18.94
C GLN A 54 21.01 -28.12 18.49
N SER A 55 21.76 -29.23 18.40
CA SER A 55 23.14 -29.21 17.88
C SER A 55 23.24 -28.86 16.39
N GLN A 56 22.12 -28.86 15.66
CA GLN A 56 22.01 -28.49 14.25
C GLN A 56 21.21 -27.19 14.06
N GLY A 57 20.99 -26.43 15.15
CA GLY A 57 20.26 -25.16 15.12
C GLY A 57 18.74 -25.28 15.20
N GLY A 58 18.17 -26.48 15.42
CA GLY A 58 16.73 -26.61 15.68
C GLY A 58 16.36 -26.52 17.16
N LEU A 59 15.11 -26.87 17.50
CA LEU A 59 14.54 -26.79 18.85
C LEU A 59 14.04 -28.12 19.40
N MET A 60 14.37 -29.23 18.75
CA MET A 60 13.92 -30.55 19.18
C MET A 60 14.28 -30.81 20.65
N TYR A 61 13.30 -31.31 21.40
CA TYR A 61 13.37 -31.61 22.84
C TYR A 61 13.59 -30.40 23.77
N LYS A 62 13.52 -29.16 23.27
CA LYS A 62 13.58 -27.96 24.12
C LYS A 62 12.21 -27.71 24.78
N GLU A 63 12.18 -27.55 26.09
CA GLU A 63 10.91 -27.52 26.85
C GLU A 63 9.97 -26.39 26.41
N ASP A 64 10.52 -25.21 26.10
CA ASP A 64 9.84 -23.99 25.70
C ASP A 64 9.87 -23.74 24.18
N ALA A 65 10.13 -24.75 23.35
CA ALA A 65 10.35 -24.58 21.90
C ALA A 65 9.26 -23.80 21.15
N LEU A 66 7.99 -23.97 21.52
CA LEU A 66 6.87 -23.25 20.88
C LEU A 66 6.87 -21.76 21.22
N ASP A 67 7.40 -21.37 22.39
CA ASP A 67 7.52 -19.98 22.82
C ASP A 67 8.72 -19.26 22.17
N ARG A 68 9.68 -20.05 21.65
CA ARG A 68 10.90 -19.58 20.98
C ARG A 68 10.69 -19.19 19.52
N ILE A 69 9.56 -19.56 18.91
CA ILE A 69 9.25 -19.24 17.51
C ILE A 69 8.10 -18.23 17.46
N VAL A 70 8.34 -17.07 16.87
CA VAL A 70 7.31 -16.07 16.58
C VAL A 70 7.00 -16.11 15.09
N ALA A 71 5.76 -16.46 14.73
CA ALA A 71 5.29 -16.43 13.35
C ALA A 71 4.21 -15.35 13.19
N ILE A 72 4.51 -14.32 12.40
CA ILE A 72 3.63 -13.18 12.14
C ILE A 72 2.97 -13.37 10.77
N THR A 73 1.66 -13.19 10.73
CA THR A 73 0.83 -13.27 9.52
C THR A 73 -0.02 -12.01 9.35
N PHE A 74 -0.48 -11.74 8.13
CA PHE A 74 -1.28 -10.55 7.85
C PHE A 74 -2.69 -10.57 8.50
N THR A 75 -3.30 -11.76 8.65
CA THR A 75 -4.68 -11.88 9.18
C THR A 75 -4.81 -12.94 10.26
N LYS A 76 -5.77 -12.75 11.18
CA LYS A 76 -6.10 -13.76 12.22
C LYS A 76 -6.49 -15.10 11.60
N LYS A 77 -7.14 -15.08 10.42
CA LYS A 77 -7.49 -16.28 9.65
C LYS A 77 -6.25 -17.01 9.14
N ALA A 78 -5.28 -16.30 8.56
CA ALA A 78 -4.03 -16.89 8.09
C ALA A 78 -3.22 -17.52 9.24
N ALA A 79 -3.17 -16.87 10.41
CA ALA A 79 -2.57 -17.44 11.62
C ALA A 79 -3.24 -18.75 12.06
N ALA A 80 -4.59 -18.77 12.11
CA ALA A 80 -5.36 -19.96 12.46
C ALA A 80 -5.13 -21.10 11.46
N GLU A 81 -5.21 -20.81 10.17
CA GLU A 81 -4.94 -21.80 9.12
C GLU A 81 -3.50 -22.33 9.18
N MET A 82 -2.51 -21.49 9.52
CA MET A 82 -1.14 -21.93 9.73
C MET A 82 -1.02 -22.90 10.91
N LYS A 83 -1.68 -22.61 12.04
CA LYS A 83 -1.75 -23.53 13.19
C LYS A 83 -2.39 -24.88 12.81
N ASP A 84 -3.48 -24.85 12.04
CA ASP A 84 -4.16 -26.07 11.62
C ASP A 84 -3.29 -26.92 10.68
N ARG A 85 -2.63 -26.29 9.71
CA ARG A 85 -1.67 -26.98 8.82
C ARG A 85 -0.50 -27.58 9.60
N ILE A 86 0.04 -26.88 10.60
CA ILE A 86 1.10 -27.44 11.46
C ILE A 86 0.60 -28.68 12.21
N ARG A 87 -0.62 -28.62 12.76
CA ARG A 87 -1.24 -29.77 13.45
C ARG A 87 -1.40 -30.97 12.54
N GLU A 88 -1.93 -30.75 11.34
CA GLU A 88 -2.10 -31.80 10.32
C GLU A 88 -0.75 -32.44 9.97
N ARG A 89 0.27 -31.61 9.74
CA ARG A 89 1.59 -32.08 9.36
C ARG A 89 2.33 -32.82 10.47
N LEU A 90 2.20 -32.40 11.73
CA LEU A 90 2.71 -33.16 12.87
C LEU A 90 1.99 -34.51 13.02
N THR A 91 0.68 -34.54 12.78
CA THR A 91 -0.12 -35.78 12.82
C THR A 91 0.30 -36.74 11.71
N GLU A 92 0.49 -36.26 10.48
CA GLU A 92 1.00 -37.05 9.37
C GLU A 92 2.44 -37.54 9.63
N TYR A 93 3.28 -36.69 10.22
CA TYR A 93 4.65 -37.07 10.59
C TYR A 93 4.66 -38.21 11.61
N LEU A 94 3.84 -38.10 12.65
CA LEU A 94 3.64 -39.15 13.65
C LEU A 94 3.17 -40.45 13.01
N ALA A 95 2.14 -40.37 12.16
CA ALA A 95 1.54 -41.54 11.52
C ALA A 95 2.50 -42.29 10.60
N ASN A 96 3.28 -41.56 9.79
CA ASN A 96 4.11 -42.15 8.75
C ASN A 96 5.49 -42.61 9.25
N ASN A 97 6.02 -42.03 10.33
CA ASN A 97 7.41 -42.24 10.74
C ASN A 97 7.57 -42.89 12.13
N LEU A 98 6.55 -42.82 12.99
CA LEU A 98 6.73 -43.08 14.41
C LEU A 98 5.81 -44.16 15.01
N ILE A 99 4.87 -44.76 14.28
CA ILE A 99 3.88 -45.70 14.87
C ILE A 99 4.48 -47.07 15.29
N ASP A 100 5.51 -47.59 14.60
CA ASP A 100 5.87 -49.03 14.70
C ASP A 100 7.26 -49.38 15.31
N SER A 101 8.05 -48.41 15.79
CA SER A 101 9.40 -48.69 16.32
C SER A 101 9.57 -48.34 17.81
N LYS A 102 10.04 -49.27 18.65
CA LYS A 102 10.45 -48.96 20.04
C LYS A 102 11.58 -47.92 20.11
N GLU A 103 12.35 -47.79 19.02
CA GLU A 103 13.50 -46.89 18.91
C GLU A 103 13.10 -45.39 18.84
N ASN A 104 11.85 -45.07 18.45
CA ASN A 104 11.40 -43.67 18.28
C ASN A 104 10.50 -43.15 19.42
N GLN A 105 10.57 -43.75 20.63
CA GLN A 105 9.68 -43.38 21.74
C GLN A 105 9.85 -41.91 22.16
N GLU A 106 11.08 -41.42 22.31
CA GLU A 106 11.32 -40.04 22.73
C GLU A 106 10.81 -39.02 21.70
N GLU A 107 11.00 -39.30 20.41
CA GLU A 107 10.50 -38.47 19.33
C GLU A 107 8.96 -38.49 19.25
N ARG A 108 8.31 -39.64 19.47
CA ARG A 108 6.85 -39.70 19.62
C ARG A 108 6.35 -38.79 20.74
N ASP A 109 6.95 -38.92 21.92
CA ASP A 109 6.54 -38.17 23.12
C ASP A 109 6.74 -36.66 22.90
N TRP A 110 7.80 -36.28 22.18
CA TRP A 110 8.01 -34.91 21.74
C TRP A 110 6.90 -34.40 20.81
N VAL A 111 6.55 -35.16 19.76
CA VAL A 111 5.49 -34.76 18.81
C VAL A 111 4.13 -34.67 19.51
N PHE A 112 3.80 -35.60 20.41
CA PHE A 112 2.58 -35.51 21.24
C PHE A 112 2.57 -34.24 22.10
N LYS A 113 3.69 -33.92 22.77
CA LYS A 113 3.81 -32.69 23.55
C LYS A 113 3.59 -31.43 22.70
N LEU A 114 4.12 -31.42 21.47
CA LEU A 114 3.90 -30.32 20.53
C LEU A 114 2.41 -30.19 20.15
N LEU A 115 1.75 -31.29 19.80
CA LEU A 115 0.32 -31.32 19.46
C LEU A 115 -0.56 -30.80 20.61
N ASP A 116 -0.28 -31.23 21.84
CA ASP A 116 -1.03 -30.83 23.05
C ASP A 116 -0.87 -29.33 23.37
N ASN A 117 0.28 -28.74 23.05
CA ASN A 117 0.60 -27.35 23.39
C ASN A 117 0.55 -26.38 22.20
N LEU A 118 0.19 -26.84 20.99
CA LEU A 118 0.22 -26.01 19.78
C LEU A 118 -0.69 -24.76 19.87
N SER A 119 -1.74 -24.79 20.70
CA SER A 119 -2.58 -23.62 20.96
C SER A 119 -1.79 -22.43 21.52
N LYS A 120 -0.75 -22.70 22.33
CA LYS A 120 0.15 -21.70 22.94
C LYS A 120 1.20 -21.15 21.98
N ALA A 121 1.37 -21.74 20.79
CA ALA A 121 2.34 -21.28 19.81
C ALA A 121 2.10 -19.81 19.44
N LYS A 122 3.17 -19.01 19.37
CA LYS A 122 3.15 -17.58 19.01
C LYS A 122 3.00 -17.36 17.51
N ILE A 123 1.92 -17.92 16.96
CA ILE A 123 1.50 -17.75 15.56
C ILE A 123 0.29 -16.83 15.57
N SER A 124 0.46 -15.58 15.09
CA SER A 124 -0.53 -14.53 15.26
C SER A 124 -0.40 -13.43 14.20
N THR A 125 -1.20 -12.37 14.31
CA THR A 125 -0.94 -11.12 13.58
C THR A 125 0.05 -10.24 14.32
N ILE A 126 0.66 -9.27 13.65
CA ILE A 126 1.57 -8.31 14.30
C ILE A 126 0.88 -7.57 15.47
N HIS A 127 -0.39 -7.19 15.32
CA HIS A 127 -1.15 -6.53 16.39
C HIS A 127 -1.40 -7.45 17.59
N SER A 128 -1.70 -8.74 17.35
CA SER A 128 -1.85 -9.71 18.44
C SER A 128 -0.52 -9.91 19.17
N PHE A 129 0.59 -9.99 18.43
CA PHE A 129 1.92 -10.03 19.03
C PHE A 129 2.24 -8.79 19.88
N CYS A 130 1.88 -7.58 19.40
CA CYS A 130 2.04 -6.34 20.17
C CYS A 130 1.19 -6.36 21.45
N SER A 131 -0.06 -6.79 21.35
CA SER A 131 -0.96 -6.93 22.50
C SER A 131 -0.40 -7.90 23.53
N ASP A 132 0.16 -9.04 23.09
CA ASP A 132 0.80 -10.02 23.96
C ASP A 132 2.04 -9.44 24.66
N ILE A 133 2.87 -8.66 23.96
CA ILE A 133 4.00 -7.95 24.58
C ILE A 133 3.48 -6.99 25.65
N ILE A 134 2.48 -6.17 25.33
CA ILE A 134 1.98 -5.16 26.26
C ILE A 134 1.38 -5.82 27.50
N ARG A 135 0.52 -6.83 27.33
CA ARG A 135 -0.17 -7.53 28.43
C ARG A 135 0.79 -8.27 29.35
N ASN A 136 1.85 -8.86 28.80
CA ASN A 136 2.84 -9.58 29.60
C ASN A 136 3.83 -8.65 30.32
N ASN A 137 3.83 -7.35 30.02
CA ASN A 137 4.79 -6.40 30.58
C ASN A 137 4.12 -5.11 31.13
N LEU A 138 2.83 -5.15 31.48
CA LEU A 138 2.03 -3.99 31.89
C LEU A 138 2.70 -3.08 32.92
N PHE A 139 3.23 -3.67 34.00
CA PHE A 139 3.85 -2.91 35.10
C PHE A 139 5.13 -2.19 34.66
N GLU A 140 5.93 -2.86 33.83
CA GLU A 140 7.19 -2.32 33.33
C GLU A 140 6.95 -1.24 32.27
N LEU A 141 5.83 -1.32 31.54
CA LEU A 141 5.43 -0.34 30.52
C LEU A 141 4.58 0.82 31.08
N GLY A 142 4.16 0.76 32.35
CA GLY A 142 3.28 1.76 32.95
C GLY A 142 1.89 1.83 32.31
N ILE A 143 1.41 0.73 31.71
CA ILE A 143 0.13 0.65 31.00
C ILE A 143 -0.94 0.11 31.97
N LYS A 144 -2.15 0.70 31.94
CA LYS A 144 -3.29 0.21 32.73
C LYS A 144 -3.67 -1.20 32.28
N ALA A 145 -4.02 -2.06 33.24
CA ALA A 145 -4.17 -3.49 33.02
C ALA A 145 -5.44 -3.90 32.24
N ASP A 146 -6.39 -2.99 32.06
CA ASP A 146 -7.77 -3.24 31.62
C ASP A 146 -8.08 -2.74 30.20
N PHE A 147 -7.06 -2.50 29.37
CA PHE A 147 -7.32 -1.99 28.03
C PHE A 147 -8.01 -3.03 27.12
N SER A 148 -8.93 -2.52 26.29
CA SER A 148 -9.60 -3.28 25.23
C SER A 148 -9.10 -2.84 23.86
N ILE A 149 -8.98 -3.77 22.93
CA ILE A 149 -8.61 -3.44 21.56
C ILE A 149 -9.89 -3.01 20.84
N MET A 150 -9.86 -1.81 20.26
CA MET A 150 -10.97 -1.25 19.52
C MET A 150 -11.22 -2.02 18.21
N GLU A 151 -12.48 -2.29 17.90
CA GLU A 151 -12.91 -2.87 16.63
C GLU A 151 -13.68 -1.82 15.81
N GLY A 152 -13.91 -2.11 14.52
CA GLY A 152 -14.20 -1.06 13.53
C GLY A 152 -15.49 -0.26 13.72
N LEU A 153 -16.44 -0.71 14.56
CA LEU A 153 -17.63 0.08 14.88
C LEU A 153 -17.33 1.10 15.98
N GLU A 154 -16.71 0.63 17.06
CA GLU A 154 -16.28 1.46 18.19
C GLU A 154 -15.33 2.57 17.72
N GLU A 155 -14.42 2.25 16.79
CA GLU A 155 -13.52 3.23 16.19
C GLU A 155 -14.25 4.36 15.48
N LYS A 156 -15.24 4.01 14.64
CA LYS A 156 -16.02 5.00 13.91
C LYS A 156 -16.84 5.88 14.83
N GLU A 157 -17.45 5.31 15.87
CA GLU A 157 -18.24 6.04 16.85
C GLU A 157 -17.38 7.06 17.61
N LEU A 158 -16.20 6.65 18.09
CA LEU A 158 -15.30 7.53 18.82
C LEU A 158 -14.69 8.62 17.93
N GLN A 159 -14.37 8.31 16.67
CA GLN A 159 -13.93 9.31 15.69
C GLN A 159 -15.03 10.35 15.43
N ASP A 160 -16.27 9.90 15.22
CA ASP A 160 -17.40 10.78 14.93
C ASP A 160 -17.75 11.65 16.16
N GLU A 161 -17.69 11.09 17.38
CA GLU A 161 -17.82 11.84 18.64
C GLU A 161 -16.70 12.88 18.78
N ALA A 162 -15.44 12.52 18.49
CA ALA A 162 -14.30 13.42 18.59
C ALA A 162 -14.42 14.63 17.66
N ILE A 163 -14.77 14.38 16.39
CA ILE A 163 -14.99 15.44 15.40
C ILE A 163 -16.15 16.33 15.82
N SER A 164 -17.30 15.74 16.14
CA SER A 164 -18.51 16.49 16.49
C SER A 164 -18.29 17.38 17.72
N THR A 165 -17.67 16.83 18.77
CA THR A 165 -17.36 17.56 20.01
C THR A 165 -16.46 18.76 19.74
N VAL A 166 -15.38 18.59 18.98
CA VAL A 166 -14.46 19.70 18.68
C VAL A 166 -15.13 20.78 17.84
N LEU A 167 -15.92 20.40 16.83
CA LEU A 167 -16.65 21.37 16.03
C LEU A 167 -17.68 22.15 16.86
N GLU A 168 -18.39 21.48 17.77
CA GLU A 168 -19.34 22.13 18.70
C GLU A 168 -18.64 23.07 19.68
N GLU A 169 -17.49 22.67 20.24
CA GLU A 169 -16.67 23.53 21.11
C GLU A 169 -16.24 24.81 20.39
N ILE A 170 -15.76 24.71 19.15
CA ILE A 170 -15.37 25.87 18.33
C ILE A 170 -16.58 26.77 18.02
N ILE A 171 -17.73 26.17 17.68
CA ILE A 171 -18.96 26.92 17.37
C ILE A 171 -19.45 27.72 18.60
N ASN A 172 -19.23 27.21 19.81
CA ASN A 172 -19.63 27.87 21.05
C ASN A 172 -18.68 29.01 21.47
N GLU A 173 -17.58 29.24 20.74
CA GLU A 173 -16.60 30.30 20.99
C GLU A 173 -16.49 31.26 19.79
N PRO A 174 -17.52 32.06 19.47
CA PRO A 174 -17.57 32.88 18.24
C PRO A 174 -16.51 33.98 18.16
N GLU A 175 -15.88 34.33 19.28
CA GLU A 175 -14.78 35.29 19.34
C GLU A 175 -13.41 34.66 19.03
N ASP A 176 -13.31 33.32 19.03
CA ASP A 176 -12.06 32.62 18.72
C ASP A 176 -11.74 32.75 17.22
N ARG A 177 -10.45 32.86 16.90
CA ARG A 177 -9.96 32.92 15.52
C ARG A 177 -10.37 31.66 14.73
N LEU A 178 -10.33 30.50 15.37
CA LEU A 178 -10.62 29.22 14.76
C LEU A 178 -12.10 29.08 14.37
N TYR A 179 -13.01 29.81 15.02
CA TYR A 179 -14.41 29.88 14.60
C TYR A 179 -14.53 30.48 13.20
N LYS A 180 -13.89 31.64 12.97
CA LYS A 180 -13.92 32.32 11.66
C LYS A 180 -13.26 31.47 10.57
N GLU A 181 -12.17 30.80 10.91
CA GLU A 181 -11.48 29.88 10.00
C GLU A 181 -12.34 28.63 9.70
N LEU A 182 -13.08 28.11 10.69
CA LEU A 182 -14.03 27.04 10.50
C LEU A 182 -15.20 27.48 9.60
N GLU A 183 -15.72 28.70 9.75
CA GLU A 183 -16.73 29.26 8.86
C GLU A 183 -16.23 29.32 7.42
N GLU A 184 -15.00 29.78 7.20
CA GLU A 184 -14.39 29.83 5.86
C GLU A 184 -14.26 28.44 5.24
N VAL A 185 -13.66 27.48 5.95
CA VAL A 185 -13.48 26.12 5.42
C VAL A 185 -14.84 25.43 5.20
N THR A 186 -15.82 25.70 6.05
CA THR A 186 -17.19 25.19 5.87
C THR A 186 -17.88 25.82 4.66
N TYR A 187 -17.66 27.10 4.40
CA TYR A 187 -18.15 27.78 3.19
C TYR A 187 -17.55 27.17 1.92
N LEU A 188 -16.26 26.82 1.94
CA LEU A 188 -15.55 26.26 0.79
C LEU A 188 -15.93 24.81 0.49
N TYR A 189 -15.98 23.94 1.51
CA TYR A 189 -16.15 22.50 1.29
C TYR A 189 -17.54 21.97 1.66
N GLY A 190 -18.30 22.72 2.45
CA GLY A 190 -19.54 22.25 3.07
C GLY A 190 -19.29 21.30 4.24
N LYS A 191 -20.26 21.24 5.17
CA LYS A 191 -20.15 20.46 6.42
C LYS A 191 -19.83 18.98 6.18
N ARG A 192 -20.50 18.33 5.23
CA ARG A 192 -20.34 16.89 4.97
C ARG A 192 -18.93 16.54 4.49
N LYS A 193 -18.37 17.34 3.57
CA LYS A 193 -17.03 17.12 3.03
C LYS A 193 -15.96 17.41 4.07
N LEU A 194 -16.09 18.51 4.83
CA LEU A 194 -15.17 18.82 5.93
C LEU A 194 -15.13 17.70 6.97
N PHE A 195 -16.31 17.18 7.37
CA PHE A 195 -16.38 16.07 8.31
C PHE A 195 -15.67 14.82 7.77
N LYS A 196 -15.90 14.47 6.50
CA LYS A 196 -15.21 13.37 5.82
C LYS A 196 -13.69 13.59 5.79
N MET A 197 -13.22 14.80 5.47
CA MET A 197 -11.79 15.13 5.45
C MET A 197 -11.16 14.98 6.84
N LEU A 198 -11.80 15.45 7.91
CA LEU A 198 -11.28 15.29 9.28
C LEU A 198 -11.20 13.82 9.70
N LYS A 199 -12.16 12.99 9.26
CA LYS A 199 -12.16 11.55 9.48
C LYS A 199 -11.01 10.86 8.72
N GLU A 200 -10.84 11.16 7.43
CA GLU A 200 -9.71 10.66 6.63
C GLU A 200 -8.36 11.09 7.23
N MET A 201 -8.27 12.31 7.79
CA MET A 201 -7.08 12.76 8.51
C MET A 201 -6.85 11.97 9.81
N LEU A 202 -7.89 11.56 10.54
CA LEU A 202 -7.75 10.67 11.71
C LEU A 202 -7.29 9.27 11.32
N ASP A 203 -7.82 8.73 10.22
CA ASP A 203 -7.41 7.43 9.67
C ASP A 203 -5.92 7.47 9.26
N ASN A 204 -5.45 8.59 8.71
CA ASN A 204 -4.06 8.84 8.34
C ASN A 204 -3.24 9.61 9.40
N ARG A 205 -3.65 9.57 10.68
CA ARG A 205 -3.00 10.37 11.74
C ARG A 205 -1.51 10.11 11.90
N GLU A 206 -1.05 8.88 11.71
CA GLU A 206 0.39 8.55 11.75
C GLU A 206 1.17 9.28 10.65
N GLY A 207 0.66 9.27 9.42
CA GLY A 207 1.31 9.97 8.30
C GLY A 207 1.39 11.48 8.54
N ILE A 208 0.33 12.06 9.10
CA ILE A 208 0.31 13.49 9.47
C ILE A 208 1.29 13.77 10.60
N GLU A 209 1.32 12.95 11.65
CA GLU A 209 2.26 13.09 12.76
C GLU A 209 3.72 12.99 12.29
N ASN A 210 4.03 12.03 11.42
CA ASN A 210 5.36 11.86 10.84
C ASN A 210 5.75 13.07 10.00
N PHE A 211 4.84 13.55 9.12
CA PHE A 211 5.05 14.77 8.35
C PHE A 211 5.33 15.98 9.24
N LEU A 212 4.58 16.16 10.32
CA LEU A 212 4.78 17.26 11.27
C LEU A 212 6.11 17.10 12.04
N ALA A 213 6.48 15.88 12.41
CA ALA A 213 7.72 15.59 13.13
C ALA A 213 8.96 15.86 12.25
N GLU A 214 8.97 15.39 11.01
CA GLU A 214 10.05 15.59 10.03
C GLU A 214 10.28 17.06 9.69
N ASN A 215 9.25 17.90 9.83
CA ASN A 215 9.28 19.31 9.48
C ASN A 215 9.24 20.25 10.69
N LYS A 216 9.38 19.72 11.92
CA LYS A 216 9.30 20.49 13.18
C LYS A 216 10.26 21.68 13.28
N SER A 217 11.44 21.57 12.66
CA SER A 217 12.46 22.63 12.65
C SER A 217 12.38 23.55 11.42
N LYS A 218 11.41 23.33 10.53
CA LYS A 218 11.23 24.11 9.30
C LYS A 218 10.05 25.07 9.48
N ASP A 219 10.00 26.07 8.61
CA ASP A 219 8.83 26.93 8.46
C ASP A 219 7.72 26.09 7.80
N LEU A 220 6.77 25.62 8.62
CA LEU A 220 5.71 24.72 8.18
C LEU A 220 4.86 25.35 7.07
N HIS A 221 4.64 26.67 7.10
CA HIS A 221 3.92 27.38 6.06
C HIS A 221 4.67 27.29 4.71
N LYS A 222 6.00 27.45 4.71
CA LYS A 222 6.81 27.26 3.48
C LYS A 222 6.80 25.81 3.00
N VAL A 223 6.84 24.85 3.91
CA VAL A 223 6.78 23.42 3.55
C VAL A 223 5.43 23.11 2.91
N ILE A 224 4.34 23.53 3.53
CA ILE A 224 2.98 23.34 3.00
C ILE A 224 2.83 24.00 1.62
N ASN A 225 3.25 25.26 1.49
CA ASN A 225 3.21 25.95 0.20
C ASN A 225 3.97 25.18 -0.87
N LYS A 226 5.19 24.72 -0.55
CA LYS A 226 5.97 23.90 -1.47
C LYS A 226 5.27 22.58 -1.81
N THR A 227 4.67 21.89 -0.84
CA THR A 227 3.96 20.63 -1.10
C THR A 227 2.75 20.84 -2.02
N VAL A 228 1.93 21.85 -1.76
CA VAL A 228 0.79 22.19 -2.64
C VAL A 228 1.31 22.52 -4.04
N TYR A 229 2.39 23.29 -4.09
CA TYR A 229 3.04 23.69 -5.32
C TYR A 229 3.55 22.48 -6.14
N ASP A 230 4.25 21.54 -5.50
CA ASP A 230 4.76 20.33 -6.12
C ASP A 230 3.61 19.44 -6.63
N GLN A 231 2.49 19.36 -5.91
CA GLN A 231 1.29 18.63 -6.36
C GLN A 231 0.62 19.30 -7.57
N ASN A 232 0.60 20.62 -7.63
CA ASN A 232 0.09 21.36 -8.79
C ASN A 232 0.94 21.10 -10.03
N LEU A 233 2.27 21.16 -9.90
CA LEU A 233 3.20 20.82 -10.99
C LEU A 233 3.02 19.38 -11.47
N LYS A 234 2.78 18.45 -10.53
CA LYS A 234 2.43 17.08 -10.87
C LYS A 234 1.14 17.02 -11.68
N GLY A 235 0.08 17.72 -11.24
CA GLY A 235 -1.19 17.79 -11.98
C GLY A 235 -1.02 18.32 -13.41
N ILE A 236 -0.17 19.35 -13.60
CA ILE A 236 0.21 19.83 -14.95
C ILE A 236 0.87 18.72 -15.77
N GLY A 237 1.84 18.03 -15.18
CA GLY A 237 2.51 16.90 -15.80
C GLY A 237 1.53 15.78 -16.18
N ASP A 238 0.58 15.47 -15.30
CA ASP A 238 -0.35 14.36 -15.45
C ASP A 238 -1.29 14.58 -16.64
N TYR A 239 -1.90 15.76 -16.81
CA TYR A 239 -2.75 16.00 -17.98
C TYR A 239 -1.95 16.16 -19.28
N LEU A 240 -0.75 16.74 -19.24
CA LEU A 240 0.06 16.90 -20.46
C LEU A 240 0.59 15.56 -21.01
N ASN A 241 0.80 14.58 -20.13
CA ASN A 241 1.19 13.23 -20.54
C ASN A 241 -0.04 12.32 -20.81
N ASP A 242 -1.26 12.83 -20.67
CA ASP A 242 -2.48 12.05 -20.86
C ASP A 242 -2.66 11.70 -22.35
N GLN A 243 -2.76 10.40 -22.64
CA GLN A 243 -2.85 9.91 -24.03
C GLN A 243 -4.18 10.32 -24.67
N GLU A 244 -5.29 10.27 -23.92
CA GLU A 244 -6.60 10.66 -24.41
C GLU A 244 -6.61 12.16 -24.74
N LEU A 245 -6.02 12.99 -23.87
CA LEU A 245 -5.91 14.43 -24.16
C LEU A 245 -5.13 14.69 -25.46
N ASN A 246 -4.00 14.00 -25.64
CA ASN A 246 -3.17 14.14 -26.84
C ASN A 246 -3.91 13.71 -28.11
N GLU A 247 -4.74 12.66 -28.04
CA GLU A 247 -5.59 12.23 -29.16
C GLU A 247 -6.70 13.25 -29.46
N VAL A 248 -7.40 13.70 -28.43
CA VAL A 248 -8.48 14.70 -28.56
C VAL A 248 -7.95 16.01 -29.13
N MET A 249 -6.73 16.43 -28.76
CA MET A 249 -6.08 17.62 -29.31
C MET A 249 -5.76 17.45 -30.81
N LYS A 250 -5.22 16.30 -31.23
CA LYS A 250 -4.98 16.00 -32.66
C LYS A 250 -6.27 15.98 -33.48
N GLU A 251 -7.34 15.40 -32.94
CA GLU A 251 -8.64 15.42 -33.60
C GLU A 251 -9.21 16.84 -33.72
N LEU A 252 -8.98 17.68 -32.70
CA LEU A 252 -9.42 19.07 -32.68
C LEU A 252 -8.71 19.92 -33.76
N GLU A 253 -7.42 19.65 -34.05
CA GLU A 253 -6.68 20.27 -35.16
C GLU A 253 -7.29 19.96 -36.54
N GLY A 254 -7.95 18.81 -36.69
CA GLY A 254 -8.57 18.38 -37.93
C GLY A 254 -9.79 19.21 -38.35
N PHE A 255 -10.36 20.03 -37.46
CA PHE A 255 -11.53 20.84 -37.77
C PHE A 255 -11.18 22.17 -38.45
N ILE A 256 -11.55 22.32 -39.71
CA ILE A 256 -11.23 23.51 -40.52
C ILE A 256 -12.26 24.64 -40.26
N SER A 257 -11.77 25.78 -39.82
CA SER A 257 -12.56 27.00 -39.60
C SER A 257 -12.53 27.94 -40.81
N LYS A 258 -13.68 28.51 -41.21
CA LYS A 258 -13.83 29.51 -42.28
C LYS A 258 -13.72 30.96 -41.79
N ASN A 259 -14.18 31.23 -40.57
CA ASN A 259 -14.24 32.58 -40.00
C ASN A 259 -13.68 32.57 -38.57
N GLU A 260 -13.17 33.72 -38.13
CA GLU A 260 -12.64 33.88 -36.77
C GLU A 260 -13.68 34.40 -35.76
N SER A 261 -14.67 33.57 -35.46
CA SER A 261 -15.59 33.87 -34.35
C SER A 261 -14.93 33.69 -32.98
N ARG A 262 -15.57 34.20 -31.92
CA ARG A 262 -15.07 34.05 -30.56
C ARG A 262 -14.87 32.57 -30.17
N GLY A 263 -15.77 31.69 -30.57
CA GLY A 263 -15.63 30.24 -30.32
C GLY A 263 -14.41 29.66 -31.03
N VAL A 264 -14.21 29.99 -32.31
CA VAL A 264 -13.04 29.54 -33.09
C VAL A 264 -11.73 30.06 -32.49
N LYS A 265 -11.70 31.31 -32.00
CA LYS A 265 -10.51 31.88 -31.34
C LYS A 265 -10.12 31.14 -30.07
N VAL A 266 -11.10 30.68 -29.28
CA VAL A 266 -10.81 29.86 -28.09
C VAL A 266 -10.20 28.52 -28.50
N ILE A 267 -10.81 27.83 -29.49
CA ILE A 267 -10.29 26.55 -29.98
C ILE A 267 -8.86 26.68 -30.54
N LYS A 268 -8.61 27.68 -31.40
CA LYS A 268 -7.26 27.96 -31.93
C LYS A 268 -6.28 28.32 -30.82
N GLY A 269 -6.72 29.06 -29.80
CA GLY A 269 -5.90 29.40 -28.64
C GLY A 269 -5.45 28.16 -27.88
N ILE A 270 -6.39 27.25 -27.57
CA ILE A 270 -6.09 25.95 -26.94
C ILE A 270 -5.07 25.16 -27.77
N LEU A 271 -5.26 25.07 -29.08
CA LEU A 271 -4.36 24.33 -29.98
C LEU A 271 -2.96 24.96 -30.08
N ASN A 272 -2.85 26.28 -30.01
CA ASN A 272 -1.57 26.98 -30.08
C ASN A 272 -0.80 26.91 -28.75
N ASP A 273 -1.50 27.09 -27.63
CA ASP A 273 -0.88 27.20 -26.32
C ASP A 273 -0.48 25.83 -25.75
N TYR A 274 -1.14 24.75 -26.17
CA TYR A 274 -0.87 23.41 -25.65
C TYR A 274 0.54 22.88 -25.99
N PRO A 275 1.06 22.98 -27.23
CA PRO A 275 2.44 22.65 -27.54
C PRO A 275 3.47 23.53 -26.81
N GLU A 276 3.16 24.82 -26.62
CA GLU A 276 4.01 25.73 -25.84
C GLU A 276 4.11 25.26 -24.39
N LEU A 277 2.98 24.84 -23.82
CA LEU A 277 2.91 24.33 -22.46
C LEU A 277 3.69 23.01 -22.27
N ILE A 278 3.62 22.08 -23.24
CA ILE A 278 4.46 20.86 -23.26
C ILE A 278 5.94 21.23 -23.29
N SER A 279 6.31 22.21 -24.13
CA SER A 279 7.69 22.66 -24.27
C SER A 279 8.21 23.27 -22.97
N ALA A 280 7.40 24.09 -22.30
CA ALA A 280 7.74 24.68 -21.00
C ALA A 280 7.89 23.60 -19.91
N LEU A 281 7.05 22.56 -19.90
CA LEU A 281 7.18 21.45 -18.96
C LEU A 281 8.50 20.70 -19.17
N ASN A 282 8.87 20.44 -20.42
CA ASN A 282 10.13 19.77 -20.74
C ASN A 282 11.34 20.62 -20.32
N LEU A 283 11.32 21.93 -20.61
CA LEU A 283 12.36 22.85 -20.19
C LEU A 283 12.50 22.91 -18.67
N TYR A 284 11.38 22.90 -17.94
CA TYR A 284 11.38 22.83 -16.48
C TYR A 284 12.02 21.52 -15.99
N ARG A 285 11.62 20.36 -16.56
CA ARG A 285 12.18 19.05 -16.23
C ARG A 285 13.70 18.96 -16.48
N GLU A 286 14.18 19.56 -17.56
CA GLU A 286 15.61 19.57 -17.93
C GLU A 286 16.44 20.53 -17.09
N SER A 287 15.92 21.74 -16.83
CA SER A 287 16.70 22.81 -16.22
C SER A 287 16.58 22.88 -14.70
N GLY A 288 15.41 22.53 -14.14
CA GLY A 288 15.06 22.74 -12.74
C GLY A 288 15.13 24.21 -12.29
N LYS A 289 15.13 25.16 -13.22
CA LYS A 289 15.32 26.59 -12.93
C LYS A 289 14.00 27.30 -12.70
N GLN A 290 14.05 28.28 -11.81
CA GLN A 290 12.90 29.11 -11.44
C GLN A 290 12.34 29.91 -12.63
N GLU A 291 13.15 30.28 -13.63
CA GLU A 291 12.63 30.97 -14.81
C GLU A 291 11.75 30.06 -15.69
N ALA A 292 12.18 28.82 -15.95
CA ALA A 292 11.42 27.84 -16.73
C ALA A 292 10.14 27.42 -16.00
N GLU A 293 10.22 27.32 -14.68
CA GLU A 293 9.11 27.10 -13.78
C GLU A 293 8.05 28.21 -13.90
N ASN A 294 8.45 29.48 -13.78
CA ASN A 294 7.53 30.62 -13.92
C ASN A 294 6.85 30.67 -15.30
N GLU A 295 7.58 30.34 -16.36
CA GLU A 295 7.04 30.26 -17.72
C GLU A 295 5.95 29.18 -17.83
N LEU A 296 6.20 27.99 -17.30
CA LEU A 296 5.23 26.89 -17.25
C LEU A 296 3.95 27.31 -16.54
N LEU A 297 4.06 27.94 -15.36
CA LEU A 297 2.89 28.39 -14.59
C LEU A 297 2.06 29.45 -15.33
N ASN A 298 2.74 30.40 -15.98
CA ASN A 298 2.08 31.46 -16.73
C ASN A 298 1.31 30.89 -17.93
N LEU A 299 1.92 29.95 -18.65
CA LEU A 299 1.26 29.25 -19.75
C LEU A 299 0.10 28.38 -19.24
N HIS A 300 0.27 27.71 -18.10
CA HIS A 300 -0.79 26.92 -17.48
C HIS A 300 -1.99 27.80 -17.11
N PHE A 301 -1.76 28.94 -16.47
CA PHE A 301 -2.81 29.89 -16.14
C PHE A 301 -3.52 30.43 -17.39
N LYS A 302 -2.75 30.79 -18.43
CA LYS A 302 -3.29 31.20 -19.73
C LYS A 302 -4.17 30.11 -20.34
N PHE A 303 -3.74 28.85 -20.23
CA PHE A 303 -4.47 27.70 -20.74
C PHE A 303 -5.80 27.47 -20.00
N LEU A 304 -5.80 27.56 -18.66
CA LEU A 304 -7.02 27.43 -17.86
C LEU A 304 -8.06 28.52 -18.16
N ASN A 305 -7.62 29.72 -18.56
CA ASN A 305 -8.51 30.83 -18.93
C ASN A 305 -9.40 30.53 -20.16
N TYR A 306 -9.10 29.48 -20.94
CA TYR A 306 -10.00 29.03 -21.99
C TYR A 306 -11.25 28.33 -21.45
N PHE A 307 -11.18 27.78 -20.24
CA PHE A 307 -12.25 27.00 -19.60
C PHE A 307 -12.92 27.77 -18.46
N TYR A 308 -12.18 28.63 -17.76
CA TYR A 308 -12.66 29.36 -16.59
C TYR A 308 -12.25 30.85 -16.62
N ASP A 309 -13.22 31.76 -16.50
CA ASP A 309 -13.00 33.21 -16.42
C ASP A 309 -12.78 33.58 -14.95
N PHE A 310 -11.51 33.67 -14.53
CA PHE A 310 -11.13 33.93 -13.14
C PHE A 310 -11.55 35.32 -12.66
N ASP A 311 -11.60 36.31 -13.54
CA ASP A 311 -12.03 37.67 -13.19
C ASP A 311 -13.53 37.74 -12.85
N LYS A 312 -14.33 36.86 -13.45
CA LYS A 312 -15.80 36.81 -13.26
C LYS A 312 -16.29 35.62 -12.47
N ASP A 313 -15.35 34.82 -11.96
CA ASP A 313 -15.59 33.62 -11.16
C ASP A 313 -16.64 32.68 -11.79
N LYS A 314 -16.44 32.33 -13.07
CA LYS A 314 -17.39 31.48 -13.80
C LYS A 314 -16.77 30.71 -14.95
N GLU A 315 -17.38 29.57 -15.29
CA GLU A 315 -17.03 28.80 -16.48
C GLU A 315 -17.23 29.59 -17.79
N VAL A 316 -16.30 29.40 -18.71
CA VAL A 316 -16.34 29.95 -20.07
C VAL A 316 -17.28 29.10 -20.94
N LYS A 317 -18.50 29.61 -21.16
CA LYS A 317 -19.48 28.96 -22.03
C LYS A 317 -19.29 29.37 -23.50
N ILE A 318 -18.57 28.55 -24.29
CA ILE A 318 -18.34 28.85 -25.72
C ILE A 318 -19.42 28.34 -26.68
N GLY A 319 -20.30 27.42 -26.26
CA GLY A 319 -21.26 26.78 -27.16
C GLY A 319 -22.20 27.75 -27.91
N ARG A 320 -22.59 28.86 -27.26
CA ARG A 320 -23.37 29.96 -27.89
C ARG A 320 -22.52 30.88 -28.75
N ALA A 321 -21.22 30.95 -28.50
CA ALA A 321 -20.25 31.74 -29.26
C ALA A 321 -19.72 31.02 -30.51
N MET A 322 -19.98 29.72 -30.64
CA MET A 322 -19.67 28.91 -31.83
C MET A 322 -20.84 28.97 -32.83
N VAL A 323 -20.58 29.38 -34.07
CA VAL A 323 -21.60 29.47 -35.13
C VAL A 323 -21.31 28.43 -36.22
N ALA A 324 -22.34 27.75 -36.74
CA ALA A 324 -22.18 26.70 -37.74
C ALA A 324 -21.51 27.20 -39.03
N ALA A 325 -21.74 28.46 -39.40
CA ALA A 325 -21.14 29.09 -40.58
C ALA A 325 -19.60 29.21 -40.51
N ASP A 326 -19.03 29.10 -39.31
CA ASP A 326 -17.60 29.23 -39.10
C ASP A 326 -16.81 27.95 -39.40
N TRP A 327 -17.49 26.83 -39.73
CA TRP A 327 -16.86 25.52 -39.87
C TRP A 327 -17.12 24.90 -41.24
N GLU A 328 -16.08 24.31 -41.85
CA GLU A 328 -16.25 23.42 -43.01
C GLU A 328 -16.99 22.17 -42.56
N GLY A 329 -18.19 21.93 -43.10
CA GLY A 329 -19.10 20.88 -42.64
C GLY A 329 -20.24 21.38 -41.73
N GLY A 330 -20.29 22.68 -41.44
CA GLY A 330 -21.45 23.33 -40.84
C GLY A 330 -21.74 22.89 -39.40
N ASN A 331 -23.01 22.61 -39.10
CA ASN A 331 -23.46 22.38 -37.73
C ASN A 331 -22.92 21.08 -37.11
N GLU A 332 -22.67 20.04 -37.91
CA GLU A 332 -22.16 18.76 -37.40
C GLU A 332 -20.71 18.89 -36.95
N VAL A 333 -19.87 19.57 -37.73
CA VAL A 333 -18.48 19.87 -37.33
C VAL A 333 -18.43 20.82 -36.13
N LYS A 334 -19.29 21.83 -36.08
CA LYS A 334 -19.44 22.69 -34.89
C LYS A 334 -19.72 21.87 -33.63
N LYS A 335 -20.67 20.93 -33.69
CA LYS A 335 -21.02 20.07 -32.53
C LYS A 335 -19.85 19.16 -32.15
N ALA A 336 -19.16 18.58 -33.13
CA ALA A 336 -18.01 17.72 -32.88
C ALA A 336 -16.87 18.48 -32.17
N ALA A 337 -16.50 19.66 -32.68
CA ALA A 337 -15.51 20.53 -32.06
C ALA A 337 -15.93 20.95 -30.63
N TYR A 338 -17.20 21.27 -30.42
CA TYR A 338 -17.71 21.61 -29.08
C TYR A 338 -17.62 20.44 -28.10
N ARG A 339 -17.94 19.21 -28.53
CA ARG A 339 -17.79 18.02 -27.68
C ARG A 339 -16.33 17.80 -27.30
N LYS A 340 -15.40 17.94 -28.24
CA LYS A 340 -13.96 17.80 -27.98
C LYS A 340 -13.46 18.87 -27.01
N PHE A 341 -13.94 20.11 -27.10
CA PHE A 341 -13.68 21.14 -26.10
C PHE A 341 -14.15 20.74 -24.69
N GLU A 342 -15.37 20.21 -24.55
CA GLU A 342 -15.87 19.76 -23.24
C GLU A 342 -15.07 18.55 -22.71
N THR A 343 -14.66 17.63 -23.58
CA THR A 343 -13.77 16.51 -23.22
C THR A 343 -12.42 17.02 -22.72
N ILE A 344 -11.77 17.97 -23.42
CA ILE A 344 -10.51 18.58 -22.97
C ILE A 344 -10.70 19.23 -21.60
N LYS A 345 -11.76 20.05 -21.44
CA LYS A 345 -12.05 20.70 -20.16
C LYS A 345 -12.16 19.68 -19.03
N LYS A 346 -12.91 18.60 -19.27
CA LYS A 346 -13.10 17.51 -18.29
C LYS A 346 -11.76 16.87 -17.92
N ILE A 347 -10.99 16.41 -18.91
CA ILE A 347 -9.69 15.76 -18.67
C ILE A 347 -8.75 16.69 -17.88
N VAL A 348 -8.67 17.97 -18.27
CA VAL A 348 -7.82 18.92 -17.55
C VAL A 348 -8.31 19.12 -16.12
N PHE A 349 -9.61 19.32 -15.90
CA PHE A 349 -10.18 19.59 -14.57
C PHE A 349 -10.15 18.37 -13.63
N ASP A 350 -10.15 17.16 -14.18
CA ASP A 350 -9.98 15.92 -13.42
C ASP A 350 -8.54 15.72 -12.92
N LYS A 351 -7.56 16.38 -13.55
CA LYS A 351 -6.12 16.24 -13.24
C LYS A 351 -5.53 17.44 -12.50
N VAL A 352 -6.16 18.61 -12.56
CA VAL A 352 -5.75 19.80 -11.80
C VAL A 352 -6.56 19.92 -10.51
N PRO A 353 -6.00 20.48 -9.43
CA PRO A 353 -6.77 20.68 -8.20
C PRO A 353 -7.95 21.64 -8.40
N THR A 354 -9.13 21.27 -7.88
CA THR A 354 -10.36 22.07 -7.96
C THR A 354 -11.02 22.29 -6.59
N VAL A 355 -11.73 23.41 -6.42
CA VAL A 355 -12.61 23.71 -5.28
C VAL A 355 -13.98 24.09 -5.83
N ASN A 356 -15.02 23.30 -5.55
CA ASN A 356 -16.36 23.49 -6.13
C ASN A 356 -16.32 23.65 -7.67
N ASP A 357 -15.62 22.73 -8.34
CA ASP A 357 -15.42 22.70 -9.80
C ASP A 357 -14.65 23.90 -10.39
N LYS A 358 -14.13 24.80 -9.54
CA LYS A 358 -13.21 25.87 -9.94
C LYS A 358 -11.76 25.37 -9.87
N PRO A 359 -10.97 25.46 -10.95
CA PRO A 359 -9.55 25.14 -10.90
C PRO A 359 -8.81 26.12 -9.99
N LEU A 360 -7.90 25.59 -9.16
CA LEU A 360 -7.04 26.39 -8.29
C LEU A 360 -5.86 26.97 -9.09
N ILE A 361 -5.50 28.22 -8.81
CA ILE A 361 -4.29 28.84 -9.39
C ILE A 361 -3.10 28.54 -8.49
N ILE A 362 -1.99 28.13 -9.12
CA ILE A 362 -0.78 27.60 -8.49
C ILE A 362 -0.06 28.63 -7.59
N SER A 363 -0.34 29.93 -7.77
CA SER A 363 0.27 31.03 -7.01
C SER A 363 -0.56 31.51 -5.81
N ASP A 364 -1.68 30.88 -5.50
CA ASP A 364 -2.52 31.30 -4.38
C ASP A 364 -1.89 30.80 -3.06
N GLU A 365 -1.63 31.68 -2.09
CA GLU A 365 -1.22 31.26 -0.72
C GLU A 365 -2.39 30.55 -0.01
N ARG A 366 -3.61 30.74 -0.50
CA ARG A 366 -4.85 30.29 0.11
C ARG A 366 -4.96 28.78 0.34
N PRO A 367 -4.57 27.87 -0.58
CA PRO A 367 -4.56 26.43 -0.30
C PRO A 367 -3.64 26.05 0.86
N ALA A 368 -2.52 26.76 1.04
CA ALA A 368 -1.62 26.54 2.17
C ALA A 368 -2.25 27.02 3.48
N GLU A 369 -2.92 28.17 3.47
CA GLU A 369 -3.69 28.67 4.60
C GLU A 369 -4.82 27.70 5.00
N ILE A 370 -5.58 27.20 4.02
CA ILE A 370 -6.63 26.20 4.25
C ILE A 370 -6.05 24.92 4.85
N LEU A 371 -4.92 24.42 4.32
CA LEU A 371 -4.29 23.22 4.87
C LEU A 371 -3.79 23.45 6.31
N ASP A 372 -3.24 24.64 6.61
CA ASP A 372 -2.87 25.00 7.98
C ASP A 372 -4.08 24.99 8.93
N ILE A 373 -5.22 25.55 8.50
CA ILE A 373 -6.47 25.49 9.27
C ILE A 373 -6.88 24.04 9.51
N LEU A 374 -6.88 23.19 8.47
CA LEU A 374 -7.22 21.78 8.57
C LEU A 374 -6.29 21.01 9.52
N LEU A 375 -4.98 21.29 9.49
CA LEU A 375 -4.01 20.69 10.41
C LEU A 375 -4.25 21.11 11.85
N ARG A 376 -4.62 22.38 12.08
CA ARG A 376 -4.98 22.87 13.42
C ARG A 376 -6.28 22.26 13.94
N LEU A 377 -7.29 22.11 13.09
CA LEU A 377 -8.53 21.40 13.41
C LEU A 377 -8.24 19.92 13.73
N HIS A 378 -7.51 19.23 12.85
CA HIS A 378 -7.12 17.84 13.04
C HIS A 378 -6.35 17.65 14.35
N LYS A 379 -5.45 18.55 14.72
CA LYS A 379 -4.73 18.48 15.99
C LYS A 379 -5.67 18.48 17.21
N GLN A 380 -6.72 19.29 17.19
CA GLN A 380 -7.72 19.30 18.27
C GLN A 380 -8.56 18.01 18.26
N VAL A 381 -8.99 17.56 17.08
CA VAL A 381 -9.74 16.31 16.89
C VAL A 381 -8.94 15.10 17.34
N ALA A 382 -7.68 14.97 16.91
CA ALA A 382 -6.79 13.88 17.32
C ALA A 382 -6.58 13.86 18.83
N LYS A 383 -6.37 15.03 19.46
CA LYS A 383 -6.27 15.11 20.92
C LYS A 383 -7.57 14.69 21.63
N ARG A 384 -8.74 15.07 21.08
CA ARG A 384 -10.04 14.66 21.61
C ARG A 384 -10.23 13.16 21.48
N TYR A 385 -9.88 12.59 20.32
CA TYR A 385 -9.95 11.16 20.05
C TYR A 385 -9.08 10.36 21.03
N GLU A 386 -7.83 10.78 21.29
CA GLU A 386 -6.98 10.16 22.31
C GLU A 386 -7.61 10.23 23.71
N THR A 387 -8.18 11.38 24.07
CA THR A 387 -8.84 11.55 25.39
C THR A 387 -10.05 10.61 25.54
N LEU A 388 -10.85 10.44 24.49
CA LEU A 388 -11.98 9.51 24.48
C LEU A 388 -11.51 8.07 24.60
N LYS A 389 -10.46 7.67 23.85
CA LYS A 389 -9.85 6.34 23.97
C LYS A 389 -9.36 6.07 25.39
N GLU A 390 -8.65 7.01 26.00
CA GLU A 390 -8.14 6.88 27.38
C GLU A 390 -9.26 6.77 28.42
N ARG A 391 -10.37 7.49 28.22
CA ARG A 391 -11.55 7.46 29.11
C ARG A 391 -12.23 6.10 29.10
N GLU A 392 -12.42 5.53 27.91
CA GLU A 392 -13.09 4.24 27.71
C GLU A 392 -12.14 3.04 27.88
N GLY A 393 -10.83 3.27 28.02
CA GLY A 393 -9.82 2.22 28.13
C GLY A 393 -9.56 1.48 26.80
N TYR A 394 -9.75 2.15 25.67
CA TYR A 394 -9.49 1.56 24.36
C TYR A 394 -8.07 1.83 23.87
N LEU A 395 -7.51 0.86 23.16
CA LEU A 395 -6.36 1.01 22.27
C LEU A 395 -6.76 0.59 20.87
N ASP A 396 -6.45 1.42 19.88
CA ASP A 396 -6.52 1.03 18.48
C ASP A 396 -5.24 0.28 18.04
N TYR A 397 -5.20 -0.20 16.80
CA TYR A 397 -4.05 -0.96 16.31
C TYR A 397 -2.76 -0.12 16.23
N LEU A 398 -2.87 1.17 15.91
CA LEU A 398 -1.71 2.06 15.87
C LEU A 398 -1.17 2.34 17.28
N ASP A 399 -2.05 2.45 18.27
CA ASP A 399 -1.64 2.61 19.66
C ASP A 399 -0.84 1.41 20.15
N LEU A 400 -1.25 0.19 19.77
CA LEU A 400 -0.51 -1.02 20.11
C LEU A 400 0.90 -0.98 19.51
N GLU A 401 1.01 -0.64 18.22
CA GLU A 401 2.28 -0.51 17.52
C GLU A 401 3.18 0.55 18.18
N LYS A 402 2.67 1.77 18.37
CA LYS A 402 3.42 2.89 18.98
C LYS A 402 3.86 2.60 20.41
N ARG A 403 3.02 1.92 21.21
CA ARG A 403 3.37 1.57 22.59
C ARG A 403 4.52 0.56 22.66
N VAL A 404 4.54 -0.42 21.76
CA VAL A 404 5.66 -1.38 21.69
C VAL A 404 6.94 -0.70 21.20
N VAL A 405 6.88 0.14 20.15
CA VAL A 405 8.03 0.90 19.67
C VAL A 405 8.60 1.81 20.76
N SER A 406 7.72 2.53 21.48
CA SER A 406 8.10 3.38 22.61
C SER A 406 8.70 2.56 23.75
N ALA A 407 8.12 1.40 24.07
CA ALA A 407 8.66 0.49 25.08
C ALA A 407 10.09 0.04 24.74
N PHE A 408 10.34 -0.37 23.50
CA PHE A 408 11.65 -0.86 23.06
C PHE A 408 12.69 0.26 23.01
N SER A 409 12.27 1.49 22.72
CA SER A 409 13.15 2.66 22.72
C SER A 409 13.58 3.08 24.14
N ASN A 410 12.72 2.86 25.14
CA ASN A 410 12.94 3.31 26.51
C ASN A 410 13.42 2.20 27.47
N ASN A 411 13.32 0.93 27.06
CA ASN A 411 13.63 -0.21 27.92
C ASN A 411 14.41 -1.29 27.16
N TYR A 412 15.73 -1.15 27.19
CA TYR A 412 16.65 -2.11 26.57
C TYR A 412 16.62 -3.48 27.26
N ASP A 413 16.40 -3.53 28.57
CA ASP A 413 16.34 -4.79 29.33
C ASP A 413 15.16 -5.67 28.89
N LEU A 414 14.02 -5.06 28.58
CA LEU A 414 12.87 -5.74 27.98
C LEU A 414 13.25 -6.34 26.61
N VAL A 415 13.90 -5.56 25.74
CA VAL A 415 14.31 -6.03 24.41
C VAL A 415 15.29 -7.19 24.52
N GLU A 416 16.31 -7.08 25.37
CA GLU A 416 17.30 -8.14 25.61
C GLU A 416 16.65 -9.42 26.17
N ARG A 417 15.69 -9.28 27.07
CA ARG A 417 14.91 -10.41 27.60
C ARG A 417 14.11 -11.10 26.48
N LEU A 418 13.42 -10.33 25.64
CA LEU A 418 12.64 -10.87 24.52
C LEU A 418 13.55 -11.52 23.47
N ARG A 419 14.70 -10.90 23.13
CA ARG A 419 15.71 -11.46 22.22
C ARG A 419 16.18 -12.83 22.67
N ARG A 420 16.39 -13.03 23.98
CA ARG A 420 16.80 -14.31 24.55
C ARG A 420 15.68 -15.34 24.64
N GLN A 421 14.43 -14.91 24.54
CA GLN A 421 13.25 -15.78 24.57
C GLN A 421 12.75 -16.14 23.17
N ILE A 422 13.27 -15.51 22.12
CA ILE A 422 12.85 -15.72 20.74
C ILE A 422 14.08 -16.15 19.97
N ASP A 423 14.09 -17.39 19.48
CA ASP A 423 15.18 -17.94 18.68
C ASP A 423 14.89 -17.76 17.18
N PHE A 424 13.61 -17.70 16.78
CA PHE A 424 13.19 -17.55 15.38
C PHE A 424 12.01 -16.59 15.23
N ILE A 425 12.10 -15.69 14.23
CA ILE A 425 11.01 -14.84 13.77
C ILE A 425 10.74 -15.12 12.29
N MET A 426 9.50 -15.49 11.99
CA MET A 426 9.00 -15.75 10.65
C MET A 426 7.91 -14.74 10.31
N VAL A 427 8.00 -14.07 9.16
CA VAL A 427 6.97 -13.09 8.75
C VAL A 427 6.46 -13.46 7.36
N ASP A 428 5.16 -13.72 7.27
CA ASP A 428 4.44 -13.95 6.02
C ASP A 428 3.89 -12.64 5.45
N GLU A 429 3.74 -12.59 4.13
CA GLU A 429 3.31 -11.40 3.36
C GLU A 429 4.07 -10.12 3.76
N PHE A 430 5.41 -10.22 3.88
CA PHE A 430 6.26 -9.12 4.35
C PHE A 430 6.17 -7.86 3.48
N GLN A 431 5.74 -7.98 2.21
CA GLN A 431 5.53 -6.82 1.34
C GLN A 431 4.46 -5.85 1.87
N ASP A 432 3.57 -6.33 2.73
CA ASP A 432 2.47 -5.55 3.30
C ASP A 432 2.83 -4.96 4.69
N THR A 433 4.12 -4.98 5.04
CA THR A 433 4.68 -4.40 6.27
C THR A 433 4.94 -2.90 6.10
N ASN A 434 4.99 -2.16 7.20
CA ASN A 434 5.36 -0.74 7.24
C ASN A 434 6.57 -0.48 8.15
N GLN A 435 7.06 0.77 8.18
CA GLN A 435 8.21 1.14 8.99
C GLN A 435 8.00 0.85 10.49
N THR A 436 6.83 1.21 11.04
CA THR A 436 6.50 1.01 12.45
C THR A 436 6.51 -0.47 12.84
N GLN A 437 5.98 -1.36 12.00
CA GLN A 437 6.01 -2.81 12.21
C GLN A 437 7.43 -3.37 12.10
N TRP A 438 8.24 -2.84 11.18
CA TRP A 438 9.66 -3.17 11.14
C TRP A 438 10.40 -2.68 12.39
N ASP A 439 10.06 -1.51 12.93
CA ASP A 439 10.63 -1.00 14.19
C ASP A 439 10.24 -1.84 15.42
N ILE A 440 9.21 -2.69 15.30
CA ILE A 440 8.86 -3.71 16.32
C ILE A 440 9.66 -4.99 16.12
N ILE A 441 9.84 -5.44 14.87
CA ILE A 441 10.54 -6.70 14.56
C ILE A 441 12.06 -6.53 14.69
N ARG A 442 12.62 -5.46 14.13
CA ARG A 442 14.07 -5.19 14.01
C ARG A 442 14.80 -5.30 15.34
N PRO A 443 14.33 -4.71 16.46
CA PRO A 443 15.02 -4.87 17.74
C PRO A 443 15.10 -6.33 18.18
N LEU A 444 14.15 -7.19 17.85
CA LEU A 444 14.12 -8.58 18.29
C LEU A 444 15.05 -9.50 17.47
N VAL A 445 15.40 -9.09 16.25
CA VAL A 445 16.21 -9.87 15.30
C VAL A 445 17.63 -9.32 15.12
N THR A 446 18.03 -8.34 15.93
CA THR A 446 19.36 -7.72 15.91
C THR A 446 20.14 -8.08 17.16
N GLN A 447 21.47 -8.07 17.07
CA GLN A 447 22.37 -8.41 18.19
C GLN A 447 23.02 -7.18 18.84
N ASP A 448 22.90 -6.01 18.22
CA ASP A 448 23.49 -4.75 18.65
C ASP A 448 22.46 -3.80 19.30
N ASN A 449 22.96 -2.79 20.02
CA ASN A 449 22.14 -1.84 20.76
C ASN A 449 21.56 -0.73 19.86
N ASP A 450 22.14 -0.53 18.68
CA ASP A 450 21.64 0.41 17.67
C ASP A 450 20.77 -0.25 16.61
N TYR A 451 20.44 -1.54 16.79
CA TYR A 451 19.49 -2.30 15.97
C TYR A 451 19.84 -2.33 14.48
N LYS A 452 21.13 -2.46 14.12
CA LYS A 452 21.59 -2.48 12.73
C LYS A 452 22.10 -3.84 12.28
N GLN A 453 22.70 -4.61 13.18
CA GLN A 453 23.30 -5.90 12.85
C GLN A 453 22.30 -7.02 13.15
N LEU A 454 21.75 -7.60 12.08
CA LEU A 454 20.89 -8.77 12.19
C LEU A 454 21.65 -9.94 12.84
N GLU A 455 21.00 -10.61 13.78
CA GLU A 455 21.45 -11.88 14.33
C GLU A 455 21.20 -12.97 13.28
N GLU A 456 22.24 -13.71 12.90
CA GLU A 456 22.16 -14.70 11.82
C GLU A 456 21.32 -15.91 12.23
N GLY A 457 20.45 -16.39 11.34
CA GLY A 457 19.55 -17.54 11.61
C GLY A 457 18.23 -17.19 12.29
N LYS A 458 18.03 -15.92 12.67
CA LYS A 458 16.87 -15.49 13.46
C LYS A 458 15.69 -15.02 12.64
N LEU A 459 15.91 -14.44 11.45
CA LEU A 459 14.88 -13.80 10.64
C LEU A 459 14.59 -14.60 9.35
N PHE A 460 13.31 -14.89 9.13
CA PHE A 460 12.81 -15.50 7.90
C PHE A 460 11.62 -14.70 7.37
N ILE A 461 11.79 -13.99 6.26
CA ILE A 461 10.69 -13.23 5.64
C ILE A 461 10.24 -13.89 4.34
N VAL A 462 8.93 -13.91 4.11
CA VAL A 462 8.33 -14.41 2.88
C VAL A 462 7.39 -13.35 2.33
N GLY A 463 7.46 -13.12 1.03
CA GLY A 463 6.53 -12.20 0.38
C GLY A 463 6.68 -12.19 -1.12
N ASP A 464 5.84 -11.37 -1.75
CA ASP A 464 5.97 -11.02 -3.15
C ASP A 464 5.75 -9.51 -3.30
N PRO A 465 6.80 -8.71 -3.54
CA PRO A 465 6.66 -7.28 -3.78
C PRO A 465 5.62 -6.93 -4.86
N LYS A 466 5.42 -7.80 -5.87
CA LYS A 466 4.43 -7.61 -6.94
C LYS A 466 2.99 -7.68 -6.45
N GLN A 467 2.77 -8.17 -5.22
CA GLN A 467 1.46 -8.34 -4.60
C GLN A 467 1.22 -7.30 -3.48
N SER A 468 2.09 -6.30 -3.33
CA SER A 468 1.92 -5.21 -2.36
C SER A 468 0.76 -4.30 -2.78
N ILE A 469 -0.43 -4.53 -2.23
CA ILE A 469 -1.66 -3.79 -2.58
C ILE A 469 -2.27 -3.03 -1.40
N TYR A 470 -1.69 -3.14 -0.20
CA TYR A 470 -2.23 -2.52 1.02
C TYR A 470 -1.64 -1.15 1.35
N GLY A 471 -1.23 -0.38 0.33
CA GLY A 471 -0.69 0.99 0.52
C GLY A 471 -1.67 1.92 1.26
N PHE A 472 -2.98 1.76 1.04
CA PHE A 472 -4.02 2.48 1.77
C PHE A 472 -4.11 2.11 3.27
N ARG A 473 -3.45 1.01 3.69
CA ARG A 473 -3.27 0.61 5.10
C ARG A 473 -1.85 0.89 5.60
N ARG A 474 -1.12 1.79 4.91
CA ARG A 474 0.24 2.22 5.24
C ARG A 474 1.33 1.19 4.93
N ALA A 475 1.02 0.11 4.19
CA ALA A 475 2.05 -0.82 3.74
C ALA A 475 3.07 -0.11 2.84
N ASP A 476 4.35 -0.46 2.99
CA ASP A 476 5.44 0.17 2.28
C ASP A 476 6.42 -0.89 1.76
N VAL A 477 6.31 -1.20 0.47
CA VAL A 477 7.15 -2.19 -0.21
C VAL A 477 8.65 -1.86 -0.15
N ARG A 478 9.01 -0.59 0.08
CA ARG A 478 10.42 -0.20 0.27
C ARG A 478 11.06 -0.90 1.46
N ILE A 479 10.27 -1.18 2.51
CA ILE A 479 10.74 -1.92 3.69
C ILE A 479 11.12 -3.35 3.30
N PHE A 480 10.33 -4.00 2.44
CA PHE A 480 10.68 -5.32 1.90
C PHE A 480 12.03 -5.27 1.16
N ASN A 481 12.22 -4.26 0.31
CA ASN A 481 13.42 -4.08 -0.48
C ASN A 481 14.64 -3.79 0.42
N GLU A 482 14.49 -2.92 1.42
CA GLU A 482 15.52 -2.59 2.39
C GLU A 482 15.95 -3.81 3.20
N VAL A 483 15.01 -4.53 3.81
CA VAL A 483 15.33 -5.71 4.64
C VAL A 483 15.93 -6.83 3.78
N THR A 484 15.46 -6.99 2.55
CA THR A 484 16.08 -7.92 1.58
C THR A 484 17.53 -7.54 1.30
N ARG A 485 17.84 -6.25 1.09
CA ARG A 485 19.22 -5.77 0.92
C ARG A 485 20.08 -6.00 2.17
N GLN A 486 19.52 -5.79 3.37
CA GLN A 486 20.22 -6.06 4.63
C GLN A 486 20.55 -7.56 4.79
N ILE A 487 19.59 -8.45 4.55
CA ILE A 487 19.81 -9.90 4.64
C ILE A 487 20.84 -10.40 3.62
N THR A 488 20.86 -9.80 2.43
CA THR A 488 21.71 -10.24 1.31
C THR A 488 23.06 -9.53 1.21
N ASP A 489 23.40 -8.66 2.16
CA ASP A 489 24.59 -7.80 2.11
C ASP A 489 24.68 -7.00 0.80
N ASN A 490 23.55 -6.48 0.32
CA ASN A 490 23.37 -5.79 -0.96
C ASN A 490 23.69 -6.64 -2.21
N ASN A 491 23.78 -7.96 -2.09
CA ASN A 491 24.04 -8.86 -3.22
C ASN A 491 22.79 -9.64 -3.63
N ILE A 492 22.18 -9.27 -4.75
CA ILE A 492 20.93 -9.90 -5.25
C ILE A 492 21.13 -11.37 -5.69
N ASP A 493 22.38 -11.80 -5.93
CA ASP A 493 22.73 -13.19 -6.23
C ASP A 493 23.13 -13.99 -4.96
N ASN A 494 23.00 -13.38 -3.78
CA ASN A 494 23.25 -14.03 -2.51
C ASN A 494 22.29 -15.21 -2.29
N GLU A 495 22.83 -16.31 -1.77
CA GLU A 495 22.10 -17.55 -1.49
C GLU A 495 20.97 -17.37 -0.46
N LYS A 496 21.04 -16.30 0.35
CA LYS A 496 20.02 -15.90 1.31
C LYS A 496 18.73 -15.36 0.68
N LEU A 497 18.78 -14.94 -0.60
CA LEU A 497 17.59 -14.60 -1.40
C LEU A 497 17.12 -15.81 -2.19
N VAL A 498 16.01 -16.40 -1.77
CA VAL A 498 15.41 -17.56 -2.44
C VAL A 498 14.24 -17.10 -3.31
N LYS A 499 14.36 -17.32 -4.62
CA LYS A 499 13.33 -16.94 -5.61
C LYS A 499 12.45 -18.15 -5.96
N LEU A 500 11.20 -18.18 -5.50
CA LEU A 500 10.25 -19.27 -5.80
C LEU A 500 9.41 -18.92 -7.04
N ARG A 501 9.91 -19.29 -8.22
CA ARG A 501 9.27 -19.00 -9.52
C ARG A 501 8.24 -20.04 -9.97
N LYS A 502 8.32 -21.28 -9.47
CA LYS A 502 7.47 -22.38 -9.94
C LYS A 502 6.07 -22.25 -9.36
N ASN A 503 5.07 -22.03 -10.21
CA ASN A 503 3.66 -21.98 -9.85
C ASN A 503 3.03 -23.38 -9.92
N PHE A 504 2.37 -23.79 -8.83
CA PHE A 504 1.70 -25.09 -8.70
C PHE A 504 0.16 -24.97 -8.70
N ARG A 505 -0.38 -23.75 -8.85
CA ARG A 505 -1.81 -23.43 -8.69
C ARG A 505 -2.54 -23.28 -10.04
N SER A 506 -1.90 -22.66 -11.01
CA SER A 506 -2.49 -22.25 -12.30
C SER A 506 -2.00 -23.11 -13.45
N ASN A 507 -2.79 -23.20 -14.53
CA ASN A 507 -2.40 -23.89 -15.75
C ASN A 507 -1.33 -23.09 -16.51
N LYS A 508 -0.63 -23.73 -17.45
CA LYS A 508 0.48 -23.09 -18.17
C LYS A 508 0.02 -21.88 -18.99
N GLU A 509 -1.14 -21.97 -19.59
CA GLU A 509 -1.72 -20.94 -20.46
C GLU A 509 -1.98 -19.64 -19.69
N ILE A 510 -2.49 -19.74 -18.45
CA ILE A 510 -2.68 -18.60 -17.56
C ILE A 510 -1.33 -17.96 -17.19
N ILE A 511 -0.33 -18.80 -16.87
CA ILE A 511 1.01 -18.31 -16.52
C ILE A 511 1.65 -17.58 -17.70
N ASP A 512 1.57 -18.16 -18.90
CA ASP A 512 2.15 -17.57 -20.10
C ASP A 512 1.47 -16.24 -20.45
N PHE A 513 0.14 -16.15 -20.31
CA PHE A 513 -0.61 -14.91 -20.49
C PHE A 513 -0.22 -13.82 -19.48
N ILE A 514 -0.13 -14.18 -18.19
CA ILE A 514 0.28 -13.24 -17.13
C ILE A 514 1.71 -12.76 -17.38
N ASN A 515 2.65 -13.66 -17.70
CA ASN A 515 4.02 -13.27 -18.01
C ASN A 515 4.07 -12.37 -19.25
N TYR A 516 3.30 -12.67 -20.29
CA TYR A 516 3.22 -11.83 -21.49
C TYR A 516 2.74 -10.41 -21.14
N LEU A 517 1.61 -10.30 -20.44
CA LEU A 517 1.00 -9.01 -20.11
C LEU A 517 1.88 -8.16 -19.19
N PHE A 518 2.39 -8.74 -18.10
CA PHE A 518 3.06 -7.95 -17.07
C PHE A 518 4.53 -7.62 -17.37
N ASN A 519 5.17 -8.33 -18.30
CA ASN A 519 6.50 -7.93 -18.78
C ASN A 519 6.49 -6.56 -19.51
N ASP A 520 5.36 -6.16 -20.07
CA ASP A 520 5.21 -4.86 -20.75
C ASP A 520 4.66 -3.76 -19.83
N ILE A 521 4.11 -4.12 -18.65
CA ILE A 521 3.52 -3.17 -17.69
C ILE A 521 4.53 -2.76 -16.61
N PHE A 522 5.30 -3.72 -16.09
CA PHE A 522 6.27 -3.45 -15.04
C PHE A 522 7.59 -2.92 -15.62
N PRO A 523 8.37 -2.15 -14.83
CA PRO A 523 9.67 -1.64 -15.26
C PRO A 523 10.62 -2.75 -15.70
N LYS A 524 11.39 -2.48 -16.75
CA LYS A 524 12.36 -3.43 -17.30
C LYS A 524 13.62 -3.53 -16.44
N ASP A 525 14.40 -4.60 -16.65
CA ASP A 525 15.63 -4.86 -15.87
C ASP A 525 16.69 -3.75 -16.04
N ASP A 526 16.70 -3.09 -17.19
CA ASP A 526 17.65 -2.04 -17.61
C ASP A 526 17.19 -0.60 -17.33
N GLU A 527 15.98 -0.41 -16.81
CA GLU A 527 15.48 0.93 -16.43
C GLU A 527 15.99 1.33 -15.04
N GLU A 528 16.38 2.62 -14.89
CA GLU A 528 16.58 3.21 -13.56
C GLU A 528 15.21 3.33 -12.88
N THR A 529 15.04 2.60 -11.78
CA THR A 529 13.78 2.53 -11.05
C THR A 529 13.94 3.16 -9.67
N SER A 530 12.85 3.74 -9.15
CA SER A 530 12.78 4.19 -7.76
C SER A 530 12.78 3.00 -6.80
N ASP A 531 13.03 3.23 -5.51
CA ASP A 531 12.95 2.18 -4.48
C ASP A 531 11.54 1.60 -4.30
N TYR A 532 10.51 2.28 -4.81
CA TYR A 532 9.12 1.83 -4.80
C TYR A 532 8.80 0.87 -5.95
N ASP A 533 9.56 0.93 -7.03
CA ASP A 533 9.29 0.15 -8.22
C ASP A 533 9.67 -1.32 -8.01
N VAL A 534 8.76 -2.19 -8.42
CA VAL A 534 8.95 -3.63 -8.34
C VAL A 534 9.19 -4.17 -9.75
N LYS A 535 10.32 -4.86 -9.97
CA LYS A 535 10.56 -5.51 -11.26
C LYS A 535 9.72 -6.78 -11.39
N TYR A 536 9.21 -7.03 -12.60
CA TYR A 536 8.47 -8.26 -12.84
C TYR A 536 9.40 -9.48 -12.80
N GLN A 537 8.89 -10.57 -12.25
CA GLN A 537 9.59 -11.85 -12.24
C GLN A 537 8.67 -12.91 -12.81
N ASP A 538 9.10 -13.47 -13.94
CA ASP A 538 8.38 -14.54 -14.62
C ASP A 538 8.08 -15.73 -13.71
N LEU A 539 6.81 -16.16 -13.77
CA LEU A 539 6.36 -17.42 -13.20
C LEU A 539 6.70 -18.56 -14.16
N THR A 540 7.02 -19.72 -13.62
CA THR A 540 7.27 -20.95 -14.39
C THR A 540 6.27 -22.03 -14.01
N PHE A 541 5.82 -22.83 -14.96
CA PHE A 541 4.88 -23.92 -14.66
C PHE A 541 5.57 -25.00 -13.81
N GLY A 542 4.99 -25.29 -12.64
CA GLY A 542 5.58 -26.17 -11.63
C GLY A 542 5.02 -27.59 -11.59
N ARG A 543 3.84 -27.84 -12.17
CA ARG A 543 3.20 -29.17 -12.14
C ARG A 543 3.80 -30.10 -13.19
N ASN A 544 3.97 -31.37 -12.83
CA ASN A 544 4.47 -32.40 -13.74
C ASN A 544 3.31 -33.15 -14.42
N ASN A 545 2.29 -32.39 -14.87
CA ASN A 545 1.14 -32.94 -15.56
C ASN A 545 1.32 -32.73 -17.06
N LYS A 546 1.28 -33.82 -17.84
CA LYS A 546 0.95 -33.74 -19.26
C LYS A 546 -0.57 -33.73 -19.34
N TYR A 547 -1.16 -32.62 -19.78
CA TYR A 547 -2.57 -32.62 -20.16
C TYR A 547 -2.67 -33.45 -21.45
N GLU A 548 -3.12 -34.70 -21.33
CA GLU A 548 -3.24 -35.63 -22.48
C GLU A 548 -4.35 -35.19 -23.45
N ALA A 549 -5.31 -34.41 -22.97
CA ALA A 549 -6.31 -33.77 -23.80
C ALA A 549 -5.92 -32.30 -24.02
N LYS A 550 -5.71 -31.91 -25.28
CA LYS A 550 -6.12 -30.56 -25.65
C LYS A 550 -7.62 -30.50 -25.36
N VAL A 551 -8.03 -29.64 -24.45
CA VAL A 551 -9.41 -29.13 -24.43
C VAL A 551 -9.52 -28.17 -25.62
N ASP A 552 -9.29 -28.69 -26.82
CA ASP A 552 -9.52 -27.94 -28.04
C ASP A 552 -11.04 -27.89 -28.18
N ARG A 553 -11.61 -26.68 -28.05
CA ARG A 553 -13.04 -26.37 -28.27
C ARG A 553 -13.99 -26.68 -27.11
N ASP A 554 -13.60 -26.50 -25.86
CA ASP A 554 -14.61 -26.09 -24.87
C ASP A 554 -14.87 -24.59 -25.10
N PRO A 555 -16.02 -24.19 -25.69
CA PRO A 555 -16.32 -22.77 -25.90
C PRO A 555 -16.34 -21.98 -24.59
N ASP A 556 -16.47 -22.64 -23.44
CA ASP A 556 -16.51 -22.01 -22.13
C ASP A 556 -15.09 -21.82 -21.53
N SER A 557 -14.05 -22.44 -22.09
CA SER A 557 -12.66 -22.27 -21.61
C SER A 557 -11.95 -21.14 -22.38
N HIS A 558 -12.07 -19.92 -21.88
CA HIS A 558 -11.42 -18.74 -22.44
C HIS A 558 -10.83 -17.83 -21.35
N ILE A 559 -9.85 -17.01 -21.71
CA ILE A 559 -9.39 -15.89 -20.85
C ILE A 559 -10.24 -14.69 -21.24
N GLU A 560 -11.04 -14.19 -20.31
CA GLU A 560 -11.76 -12.92 -20.46
C GLU A 560 -10.98 -11.80 -19.78
N LEU A 561 -10.77 -10.69 -20.48
CA LEU A 561 -10.18 -9.47 -19.93
C LEU A 561 -11.30 -8.45 -19.73
N LEU A 562 -11.63 -8.16 -18.47
CA LEU A 562 -12.59 -7.13 -18.11
C LEU A 562 -11.84 -5.81 -17.91
N LEU A 563 -11.97 -4.89 -18.87
CA LEU A 563 -11.43 -3.54 -18.77
C LEU A 563 -12.53 -2.61 -18.28
N THR A 564 -12.27 -1.88 -17.19
CA THR A 564 -13.25 -0.99 -16.56
C THR A 564 -12.66 0.42 -16.51
N GLN A 565 -13.51 1.43 -16.76
CA GLN A 565 -13.18 2.83 -16.53
C GLN A 565 -14.12 3.32 -15.43
N TYR A 566 -13.54 3.67 -14.28
CA TYR A 566 -14.30 4.23 -13.17
C TYR A 566 -14.58 5.71 -13.46
N PHE A 567 -15.86 6.09 -13.49
CA PHE A 567 -16.28 7.48 -13.56
C PHE A 567 -16.74 7.91 -12.17
N ASN A 568 -16.13 8.95 -11.61
CA ASN A 568 -16.38 9.48 -10.25
C ASN A 568 -17.84 9.94 -9.97
N ASP A 569 -18.77 9.77 -10.91
CA ASP A 569 -20.17 10.24 -10.82
C ASP A 569 -21.13 9.22 -10.19
N ASP A 570 -20.69 7.99 -9.87
CA ASP A 570 -21.56 6.94 -9.32
C ASP A 570 -21.59 6.94 -7.77
N GLU A 571 -22.75 6.58 -7.19
CA GLU A 571 -22.96 6.44 -5.72
C GLU A 571 -22.06 5.37 -5.06
N TYR A 572 -21.37 4.57 -5.87
CA TYR A 572 -20.50 3.48 -5.45
C TYR A 572 -19.03 3.90 -5.44
N SER A 573 -18.28 3.44 -4.44
CA SER A 573 -16.82 3.46 -4.48
C SER A 573 -16.29 2.60 -5.64
N SER A 574 -15.07 2.87 -6.10
CA SER A 574 -14.43 2.08 -7.17
C SER A 574 -14.39 0.58 -6.86
N ALA A 575 -14.18 0.23 -5.59
CA ALA A 575 -14.18 -1.16 -5.14
C ALA A 575 -15.57 -1.80 -5.20
N GLU A 576 -16.64 -1.06 -4.89
CA GLU A 576 -18.01 -1.55 -5.01
C GLU A 576 -18.40 -1.73 -6.47
N TYR A 577 -17.99 -0.81 -7.35
CA TYR A 577 -18.19 -0.91 -8.80
C TYR A 577 -17.46 -2.12 -9.40
N GLU A 578 -16.19 -2.32 -9.03
CA GLU A 578 -15.44 -3.52 -9.45
C GLU A 578 -16.08 -4.80 -8.92
N ALA A 579 -16.51 -4.82 -7.66
CA ALA A 579 -17.16 -5.98 -7.06
C ALA A 579 -18.48 -6.33 -7.76
N GLU A 580 -19.29 -5.31 -8.11
CA GLU A 580 -20.54 -5.49 -8.86
C GLU A 580 -20.28 -6.03 -10.27
N LEU A 581 -19.27 -5.52 -10.99
CA LEU A 581 -18.89 -6.02 -12.31
C LEU A 581 -18.42 -7.48 -12.27
N ILE A 582 -17.64 -7.84 -11.26
CA ILE A 582 -17.22 -9.23 -11.02
C ILE A 582 -18.44 -10.09 -10.69
N ALA A 583 -19.33 -9.62 -9.81
CA ALA A 583 -20.54 -10.35 -9.43
C ALA A 583 -21.46 -10.63 -10.64
N ASN A 584 -21.66 -9.63 -11.50
CA ASN A 584 -22.44 -9.75 -12.74
C ASN A 584 -21.85 -10.74 -13.76
N LYS A 585 -20.59 -11.16 -13.58
CA LYS A 585 -19.92 -12.16 -14.42
C LYS A 585 -19.91 -13.56 -13.82
N ILE A 586 -20.23 -13.69 -12.52
CA ILE A 586 -20.26 -14.97 -11.80
C ILE A 586 -21.68 -15.60 -11.83
N GLU A 587 -22.73 -14.85 -12.20
CA GLU A 587 -24.06 -15.38 -12.56
C GLU A 587 -24.09 -15.99 -13.97
#